data_AF-A0A972N9P7-F1
#
_entry.id   AF-A0A972N9P7-F1
#
_cell.length_a   1.000
_cell.length_b   1.000
_cell.length_c   1.000
_cell.angle_alpha   90.00
_cell.angle_beta   90.00
_cell.angle_gamma   90.00
#
_symmetry.space_group_name_H-M   'P 1'
#
loop_
_entity.id
_entity.type
_entity.pdbx_description
1 polymer ?
#
loop_
_entity_poly.entity_id
_entity_poly.type
_entity_poly.pdbx_seq_one_letter_code
_entity_poly.pdbx_strand_id
1 'polypeptide(L)'
;FMTLLLNAGWIVGMSMMGRSVLLPLGVLLGFALLGAVDDWAGLRGRKGEGLRPRTKFGLQVALALLAAYGLQHYLQVPELLIPGIPQPLSLGWWYIPLAAFIIVATSNAVNLTDGLDGLAGLIAATAFAAYGGIALLQGQVYLARFAFTLVGSIFGFLWFNVHPAQLFMGDTGSLSLGATLGVVALMTGQWLLLPIIAIIPLAETASVILQVGYFKLTGGRRLFKMSPLHHHFELLGWSETQVVQRFWLISLLAAMIGVAIAVGYSG
;
A
#
# COMPACT_ATOMS: atom_id res chain seq x y z
N PHE A 1 -7.54 -4.01 17.64
CA PHE A 1 -8.00 -4.03 19.06
C PHE A 1 -6.83 -3.84 20.03
N MET A 2 -5.74 -4.63 19.95
CA MET A 2 -4.56 -4.50 20.83
C MET A 2 -3.86 -3.14 20.72
N THR A 3 -3.72 -2.59 19.50
CA THR A 3 -3.15 -1.24 19.28
C THR A 3 -4.02 -0.12 19.86
N LEU A 4 -5.35 -0.28 19.82
CA LEU A 4 -6.30 0.67 20.40
C LEU A 4 -6.28 0.62 21.93
N LEU A 5 -6.22 -0.58 22.53
CA LEU A 5 -6.09 -0.77 23.97
C LEU A 5 -4.76 -0.24 24.53
N LEU A 6 -3.66 -0.46 23.81
CA LEU A 6 -2.36 0.08 24.18
C LEU A 6 -2.31 1.60 24.03
N ASN A 7 -3.00 2.19 23.05
CA ASN A 7 -3.11 3.64 22.91
C ASN A 7 -4.07 4.28 23.93
N ALA A 8 -5.14 3.60 24.33
CA ALA A 8 -6.13 4.11 25.29
C ALA A 8 -5.50 4.42 26.66
N GLY A 9 -4.51 3.64 27.10
CA GLY A 9 -3.74 3.92 28.33
C GLY A 9 -2.86 5.19 28.26
N TRP A 10 -2.53 5.67 27.06
CA TRP A 10 -1.68 6.85 26.82
C TRP A 10 -2.45 8.11 26.39
N ILE A 11 -3.72 7.97 25.98
CA ILE A 11 -4.60 9.10 25.62
C ILE A 11 -4.88 10.01 26.83
N VAL A 12 -4.64 9.55 28.05
CA VAL A 12 -4.79 10.33 29.31
C VAL A 12 -3.48 11.04 29.74
N GLY A 13 -2.35 10.80 29.05
CA GLY A 13 -1.05 11.40 29.37
C GLY A 13 -0.21 11.59 28.12
N MET A 14 -0.51 12.63 27.34
CA MET A 14 0.12 12.91 26.05
C MET A 14 1.63 13.18 26.17
N SER A 15 2.44 12.15 25.96
CA SER A 15 3.77 12.32 25.36
C SER A 15 3.61 12.36 23.83
N MET A 16 4.48 13.12 23.14
CA MET A 16 4.52 13.19 21.67
C MET A 16 4.73 11.80 21.00
N MET A 17 5.17 10.79 21.77
CA MET A 17 5.58 9.45 21.31
C MET A 17 4.45 8.54 20.81
N GLY A 18 3.21 8.70 21.30
CA GLY A 18 2.05 7.88 20.87
C GLY A 18 1.33 8.39 19.62
N ARG A 19 1.65 9.61 19.14
CA ARG A 19 0.95 10.26 18.02
C ARG A 19 1.25 9.62 16.66
N SER A 20 2.40 8.96 16.53
CA SER A 20 2.88 8.37 15.26
C SER A 20 1.99 7.26 14.72
N VAL A 21 1.34 6.47 15.57
CA VAL A 21 0.52 5.32 15.12
C VAL A 21 -0.91 5.72 14.73
N LEU A 22 -1.41 6.86 15.23
CA LEU A 22 -2.79 7.28 15.01
C LEU A 22 -3.06 7.65 13.55
N LEU A 23 -2.10 8.27 12.87
CA LEU A 23 -2.25 8.65 11.46
C LEU A 23 -2.36 7.44 10.53
N PRO A 24 -1.43 6.45 10.53
CA PRO A 24 -1.58 5.27 9.68
C PRO A 24 -2.80 4.42 10.06
N LEU A 25 -3.19 4.37 11.34
CA LEU A 25 -4.44 3.73 11.75
C LEU A 25 -5.68 4.48 11.22
N GLY A 26 -5.69 5.81 11.27
CA GLY A 26 -6.76 6.63 10.74
C GLY A 26 -6.91 6.48 9.23
N VAL A 27 -5.79 6.40 8.50
CA VAL A 27 -5.79 6.12 7.05
C VAL A 27 -6.30 4.71 6.75
N LEU A 28 -5.84 3.70 7.50
CA LEU A 28 -6.34 2.33 7.39
C LEU A 28 -7.87 2.29 7.54
N LEU A 29 -8.40 2.89 8.60
CA LEU A 29 -9.85 2.91 8.86
C LEU A 29 -10.61 3.74 7.82
N GLY A 30 -10.09 4.92 7.43
CA GLY A 30 -10.75 5.78 6.46
C GLY A 30 -10.87 5.14 5.07
N PHE A 31 -9.79 4.52 4.58
CA PHE A 31 -9.81 3.80 3.31
C PHE A 31 -10.57 2.47 3.41
N ALA A 32 -10.56 1.80 4.57
CA ALA A 32 -11.38 0.60 4.78
C ALA A 32 -12.87 0.93 4.76
N LEU A 33 -13.29 2.04 5.38
CA LEU A 33 -14.68 2.52 5.31
C LEU A 33 -15.06 2.88 3.87
N LEU A 34 -14.18 3.57 3.13
CA LEU A 34 -14.42 3.88 1.73
C LEU A 34 -14.60 2.60 0.89
N GLY A 35 -13.69 1.63 1.04
CA GLY A 35 -13.75 0.34 0.35
C GLY A 35 -14.99 -0.47 0.74
N ALA A 36 -15.37 -0.48 2.02
CA ALA A 36 -16.58 -1.15 2.49
C ALA A 36 -17.86 -0.54 1.91
N VAL A 37 -17.91 0.78 1.77
CA VAL A 37 -19.02 1.45 1.09
C VAL A 37 -19.07 1.07 -0.39
N ASP A 38 -17.91 0.93 -1.05
CA ASP A 38 -17.79 0.51 -2.44
C ASP A 38 -18.27 -0.94 -2.66
N ASP A 39 -17.73 -1.86 -1.86
CA ASP A 39 -18.09 -3.28 -1.85
C ASP A 39 -19.60 -3.45 -1.59
N TRP A 40 -20.14 -2.75 -0.59
CA TRP A 40 -21.56 -2.79 -0.24
C TRP A 40 -22.45 -2.23 -1.35
N ALA A 41 -22.04 -1.14 -2.00
CA ALA A 41 -22.77 -0.58 -3.14
C ALA A 41 -22.83 -1.58 -4.31
N GLY A 42 -21.71 -2.26 -4.61
CA GLY A 42 -21.63 -3.30 -5.63
C GLY A 42 -22.51 -4.52 -5.37
N LEU A 43 -22.75 -4.85 -4.09
CA LEU A 43 -23.64 -5.95 -3.69
C LEU A 43 -25.13 -5.59 -3.78
N ARG A 44 -25.51 -4.33 -3.51
CA ARG A 44 -26.92 -3.87 -3.55
C ARG A 44 -27.37 -3.37 -4.92
N GLY A 45 -26.44 -2.90 -5.74
CA GLY A 45 -26.69 -2.38 -7.08
C GLY A 45 -26.84 -3.46 -8.14
N ARG A 46 -26.62 -3.09 -9.40
CA ARG A 46 -26.35 -4.08 -10.46
C ARG A 46 -25.03 -4.76 -10.14
N LYS A 47 -24.97 -6.09 -10.25
CA LYS A 47 -23.74 -6.86 -10.04
C LYS A 47 -22.58 -6.21 -10.79
N GLY A 48 -21.56 -5.79 -10.04
CA GLY A 48 -20.33 -5.20 -10.58
C GLY A 48 -20.30 -3.67 -10.68
N GLU A 49 -21.35 -2.95 -10.25
CA GLU A 49 -21.34 -1.48 -10.18
C GLU A 49 -21.15 -1.01 -8.72
N GLY A 50 -19.89 -0.77 -8.33
CA GLY A 50 -19.55 -0.04 -7.10
C GLY A 50 -19.87 1.46 -7.20
N LEU A 51 -19.24 2.27 -6.34
CA LEU A 51 -19.27 3.72 -6.45
C LEU A 51 -18.77 4.18 -7.82
N ARG A 52 -19.27 5.34 -8.25
CA ARG A 52 -18.77 5.98 -9.46
C ARG A 52 -17.25 6.20 -9.34
N PRO A 53 -16.42 5.79 -10.32
CA PRO A 53 -14.97 5.89 -10.22
C PRO A 53 -14.47 7.31 -9.86
N ARG A 54 -15.13 8.35 -10.39
CA ARG A 54 -14.81 9.76 -10.07
C ARG A 54 -15.06 10.11 -8.60
N THR A 55 -16.14 9.60 -8.01
CA THR A 55 -16.49 9.83 -6.61
C THR A 55 -15.52 9.10 -5.69
N LYS A 56 -15.26 7.82 -5.99
CA LYS A 56 -14.28 7.00 -5.26
C LYS A 56 -12.90 7.65 -5.25
N PHE A 57 -12.41 8.04 -6.44
CA PHE A 57 -11.13 8.73 -6.57
C PHE A 57 -11.10 10.07 -5.83
N GLY A 58 -12.16 10.89 -5.93
CA GLY A 58 -12.26 12.15 -5.19
C GLY A 58 -12.18 11.97 -3.68
N LEU A 59 -12.81 10.93 -3.12
CA LEU A 59 -12.73 10.59 -1.70
C LEU A 59 -11.34 10.10 -1.30
N GLN A 60 -10.68 9.26 -2.12
CA GLN A 60 -9.30 8.84 -1.87
C GLN A 60 -8.35 10.05 -1.83
N VAL A 61 -8.47 10.98 -2.77
CA VAL A 61 -7.67 12.21 -2.81
C VAL A 61 -7.92 13.07 -1.58
N ALA A 62 -9.17 13.26 -1.17
CA ALA A 62 -9.50 14.03 0.02
C ALA A 62 -8.89 13.42 1.30
N LEU A 63 -9.03 12.09 1.49
CA LEU A 63 -8.42 11.37 2.60
C LEU A 63 -6.89 11.45 2.57
N ALA A 64 -6.29 11.32 1.38
CA ALA A 64 -4.85 11.39 1.19
C ALA A 64 -4.27 12.79 1.44
N LEU A 65 -4.97 13.86 1.05
CA LEU A 65 -4.58 15.24 1.36
C LEU A 65 -4.63 15.52 2.86
N LEU A 66 -5.68 15.03 3.54
CA LEU A 66 -5.78 15.15 5.00
C LEU A 66 -4.63 14.41 5.69
N ALA A 67 -4.31 13.19 5.24
CA ALA A 67 -3.18 12.43 5.76
C ALA A 67 -1.83 13.12 5.48
N ALA A 68 -1.63 13.65 4.28
CA ALA A 68 -0.42 14.37 3.89
C ALA A 68 -0.22 15.66 4.72
N TYR A 69 -1.29 16.40 4.98
CA TYR A 69 -1.28 17.54 5.90
C TYR A 69 -0.91 17.10 7.32
N GLY A 70 -1.49 15.98 7.78
CA GLY A 70 -1.14 15.27 9.01
C GLY A 70 0.37 15.00 9.16
N LEU A 71 0.95 14.40 8.11
CA LEU A 71 2.35 14.02 8.04
C LEU A 71 3.27 15.23 8.15
N GLN A 72 3.00 16.31 7.41
CA GLN A 72 3.87 17.49 7.38
C GLN A 72 3.74 18.36 8.63
N HIS A 73 2.51 18.72 9.02
CA HIS A 73 2.30 19.78 10.02
C HIS A 73 2.18 19.27 11.46
N TYR A 74 1.69 18.04 11.67
CA TYR A 74 1.49 17.50 13.02
C TYR A 74 2.57 16.50 13.42
N LEU A 75 2.96 15.62 12.50
CA LEU A 75 4.01 14.62 12.76
C LEU A 75 5.40 15.10 12.39
N GLN A 76 5.52 16.10 11.50
CA GLN A 76 6.79 16.65 11.02
C GLN A 76 7.76 15.54 10.59
N VAL A 77 7.23 14.58 9.83
CA VAL A 77 8.03 13.45 9.35
C VAL A 77 9.16 13.92 8.44
N PRO A 78 10.27 13.16 8.31
CA PRO A 78 11.30 13.49 7.33
C PRO A 78 10.67 13.49 5.92
N GLU A 79 10.66 14.65 5.27
CA GLU A 79 9.96 14.81 3.98
C GLU A 79 10.57 13.94 2.88
N LEU A 80 11.90 13.82 2.86
CA LEU A 80 12.63 12.88 2.03
C LEU A 80 13.99 12.55 2.62
N LEU A 81 14.25 11.27 2.84
CA LEU A 81 15.58 10.74 3.12
C LEU A 81 16.10 10.06 1.85
N ILE A 82 17.26 10.52 1.37
CA ILE A 82 17.94 9.89 0.24
C ILE A 82 19.04 8.99 0.81
N PRO A 83 19.06 7.68 0.50
CA PRO A 83 20.16 6.81 0.89
C PRO A 83 21.50 7.40 0.42
N GLY A 84 22.38 7.69 1.37
CA GLY A 84 23.71 8.27 1.13
C GLY A 84 23.80 9.77 1.40
N ILE A 85 22.68 10.42 1.70
CA ILE A 85 22.63 11.83 2.08
C ILE A 85 22.23 11.91 3.56
N PRO A 86 23.09 12.48 4.44
CA PRO A 86 22.87 12.45 5.88
C PRO A 86 21.74 13.36 6.36
N GLN A 87 21.38 14.39 5.57
CA GLN A 87 20.32 15.34 5.93
C GLN A 87 19.04 15.08 5.12
N PRO A 88 17.86 15.17 5.77
CA PRO A 88 16.59 15.14 5.05
C PRO A 88 16.48 16.32 4.08
N LEU A 89 16.00 16.05 2.87
CA LEU A 89 15.65 17.09 1.91
C LEU A 89 14.23 17.59 2.21
N SER A 90 14.09 18.92 2.40
CA SER A 90 12.77 19.52 2.50
C SER A 90 12.21 19.84 1.11
N LEU A 91 11.00 19.35 0.88
CA LEU A 91 10.16 19.60 -0.29
C LEU A 91 9.22 20.78 -0.06
N GLY A 92 9.02 21.21 1.19
CA GLY A 92 8.14 22.32 1.56
C GLY A 92 6.70 22.07 1.10
N TRP A 93 6.07 23.06 0.46
CA TRP A 93 4.67 22.94 0.04
C TRP A 93 4.41 21.83 -0.99
N TRP A 94 5.43 21.39 -1.75
CA TRP A 94 5.31 20.27 -2.70
C TRP A 94 5.15 18.91 -2.02
N TYR A 95 5.48 18.81 -0.72
CA TYR A 95 5.34 17.58 0.03
C TYR A 95 3.88 17.09 0.05
N ILE A 96 2.92 17.98 0.33
CA ILE A 96 1.50 17.60 0.46
C ILE A 96 0.94 16.94 -0.82
N PRO A 97 1.02 17.57 -2.01
CA PRO A 97 0.49 16.95 -3.23
C PRO A 97 1.25 15.66 -3.59
N LEU A 98 2.55 15.59 -3.33
CA LEU A 98 3.35 14.39 -3.60
C LEU A 98 2.99 13.24 -2.67
N ALA A 99 2.89 13.49 -1.36
CA ALA A 99 2.48 12.52 -0.37
C ALA A 99 1.05 12.02 -0.64
N ALA A 100 0.12 12.92 -0.98
CA ALA A 100 -1.23 12.54 -1.37
C ALA A 100 -1.24 11.66 -2.62
N PHE A 101 -0.44 12.01 -3.64
CA PHE A 101 -0.25 11.18 -4.83
C PHE A 101 0.27 9.79 -4.48
N ILE A 102 1.31 9.68 -3.65
CA ILE A 102 1.90 8.39 -3.22
C ILE A 102 0.86 7.53 -2.50
N ILE A 103 0.07 8.10 -1.58
CA ILE A 103 -0.97 7.38 -0.85
C ILE A 103 -2.04 6.83 -1.80
N VAL A 104 -2.57 7.68 -2.69
CA VAL A 104 -3.60 7.28 -3.66
C VAL A 104 -3.05 6.27 -4.67
N ALA A 105 -1.85 6.49 -5.20
CA ALA A 105 -1.21 5.60 -6.15
C ALA A 105 -0.98 4.21 -5.54
N THR A 106 -0.46 4.15 -4.30
CA THR A 106 -0.22 2.87 -3.61
C THR A 106 -1.53 2.15 -3.27
N SER A 107 -2.56 2.90 -2.88
CA SER A 107 -3.91 2.35 -2.64
C SER A 107 -4.49 1.67 -3.88
N ASN A 108 -4.45 2.34 -5.04
CA ASN A 108 -4.95 1.77 -6.30
C ASN A 108 -4.02 0.66 -6.82
N ALA A 109 -2.71 0.75 -6.61
CA ALA A 109 -1.76 -0.26 -7.06
C ALA A 109 -1.99 -1.60 -6.34
N VAL A 110 -2.22 -1.58 -5.02
CA VAL A 110 -2.55 -2.79 -4.26
C VAL A 110 -3.93 -3.32 -4.66
N ASN A 111 -4.92 -2.44 -4.89
CA ASN A 111 -6.23 -2.83 -5.40
C ASN A 111 -6.17 -3.51 -6.78
N LEU A 112 -5.37 -3.01 -7.72
CA LEU A 112 -5.13 -3.67 -9.02
C LEU A 112 -4.39 -5.00 -8.90
N THR A 113 -3.65 -5.21 -7.81
CA THR A 113 -2.92 -6.47 -7.53
C THR A 113 -3.84 -7.53 -6.91
N ASP A 114 -5.00 -7.14 -6.37
CA ASP A 114 -5.97 -8.03 -5.72
C ASP A 114 -6.87 -8.75 -6.74
N GLY A 115 -6.24 -9.49 -7.66
CA GLY A 115 -6.92 -10.23 -8.73
C GLY A 115 -6.79 -11.75 -8.66
N LEU A 116 -5.93 -12.27 -7.78
CA LEU A 116 -5.69 -13.70 -7.57
C LEU A 116 -5.59 -14.02 -6.07
N ASP A 117 -6.00 -15.23 -5.70
CA ASP A 117 -6.03 -15.76 -4.35
C ASP A 117 -4.65 -15.67 -3.67
N GLY A 118 -4.56 -14.88 -2.60
CA GLY A 118 -3.34 -14.68 -1.82
C GLY A 118 -2.32 -13.69 -2.41
N LEU A 119 -2.49 -13.19 -3.65
CA LEU A 119 -1.50 -12.34 -4.31
C LEU A 119 -1.26 -11.02 -3.56
N ALA A 120 -2.30 -10.20 -3.44
CA ALA A 120 -2.19 -8.89 -2.80
C ALA A 120 -1.83 -9.01 -1.32
N GLY A 121 -2.36 -10.02 -0.61
CA GLY A 121 -2.04 -10.28 0.79
C GLY A 121 -0.56 -10.61 1.01
N LEU A 122 0.00 -11.55 0.25
CA LEU A 122 1.42 -11.93 0.37
C LEU A 122 2.34 -10.74 0.06
N ILE A 123 2.05 -9.99 -1.00
CA ILE A 123 2.86 -8.82 -1.38
C ILE A 123 2.76 -7.71 -0.33
N ALA A 124 1.55 -7.42 0.17
CA ALA A 124 1.36 -6.42 1.22
C ALA A 124 2.08 -6.82 2.51
N ALA A 125 1.99 -8.08 2.94
CA ALA A 125 2.70 -8.57 4.12
C ALA A 125 4.23 -8.40 3.97
N THR A 126 4.79 -8.76 2.81
CA THR A 126 6.21 -8.57 2.51
C THR A 126 6.62 -7.09 2.53
N ALA A 127 5.81 -6.20 1.94
CA ALA A 127 6.10 -4.77 1.92
C ALA A 127 6.00 -4.12 3.31
N PHE A 128 5.01 -4.48 4.12
CA PHE A 128 4.90 -4.04 5.51
C PHE A 128 6.04 -4.58 6.38
N ALA A 129 6.48 -5.83 6.16
CA ALA A 129 7.64 -6.38 6.87
C ALA A 129 8.92 -5.60 6.52
N ALA A 130 9.13 -5.26 5.25
CA ALA A 130 10.27 -4.47 4.80
C ALA A 130 10.29 -3.07 5.44
N TYR A 131 9.19 -2.33 5.34
CA TYR A 131 9.08 -1.01 5.95
C TYR A 131 9.06 -1.05 7.48
N GLY A 132 8.53 -2.12 8.09
CA GLY A 132 8.63 -2.37 9.52
C GLY A 132 10.09 -2.57 9.96
N GLY A 133 10.89 -3.29 9.16
CA GLY A 133 12.33 -3.42 9.35
C GLY A 133 13.06 -2.08 9.24
N ILE A 134 12.78 -1.30 8.18
CA ILE A 134 13.34 0.06 8.01
C ILE A 134 13.00 0.95 9.21
N ALA A 135 11.74 0.93 9.65
CA ALA A 135 11.28 1.68 10.81
C ALA A 135 12.04 1.26 12.09
N LEU A 136 12.29 -0.04 12.32
CA LEU A 136 13.10 -0.49 13.46
C LEU A 136 14.54 0.03 13.40
N LEU A 137 15.16 -0.05 12.23
CA LEU A 137 16.54 0.42 12.01
C LEU A 137 16.69 1.93 12.25
N GLN A 138 15.63 2.70 11.97
CA GLN A 138 15.56 4.13 12.24
C GLN A 138 15.10 4.47 13.68
N GLY A 139 14.90 3.47 14.55
CA GLY A 139 14.41 3.69 15.92
C GLY A 139 12.91 4.04 16.02
N GLN A 140 12.15 3.95 14.93
CA GLN A 140 10.71 4.21 14.90
C GLN A 140 9.89 3.00 15.40
N VAL A 141 10.12 2.61 16.67
CA VAL A 141 9.59 1.37 17.27
C VAL A 141 8.07 1.24 17.16
N TYR A 142 7.32 2.33 17.33
CA TYR A 142 5.86 2.29 17.26
C TYR A 142 5.32 2.07 15.85
N LEU A 143 5.96 2.69 14.84
CA LEU A 143 5.62 2.47 13.44
C LEU A 143 5.93 1.03 13.02
N ALA A 144 7.08 0.50 13.46
CA ALA A 144 7.44 -0.89 13.25
C ALA A 144 6.42 -1.86 13.88
N ARG A 145 6.04 -1.65 15.15
CA ARG A 145 5.01 -2.46 15.82
C ARG A 145 3.68 -2.43 15.06
N PHE A 146 3.26 -1.27 14.58
CA PHE A 146 2.07 -1.14 13.74
C PHE A 146 2.19 -1.97 12.46
N ALA A 147 3.30 -1.83 11.72
CA ALA A 147 3.56 -2.58 10.50
C ALA A 147 3.55 -4.10 10.75
N PHE A 148 4.25 -4.60 11.77
CA PHE A 148 4.27 -6.03 12.11
C PHE A 148 2.91 -6.55 12.63
N THR A 149 2.11 -5.69 13.26
CA THR A 149 0.72 -6.04 13.62
C THR A 149 -0.14 -6.24 12.36
N LEU A 150 0.04 -5.40 11.33
CA LEU A 150 -0.60 -5.59 10.03
C LEU A 150 -0.11 -6.86 9.36
N VAL A 151 1.19 -7.16 9.37
CA VAL A 151 1.75 -8.42 8.87
C VAL A 151 1.04 -9.62 9.50
N GLY A 152 0.93 -9.66 10.83
CA GLY A 152 0.22 -10.73 11.54
C GLY A 152 -1.28 -10.82 11.17
N SER A 153 -1.94 -9.67 11.02
CA SER A 153 -3.35 -9.61 10.62
C SER A 153 -3.56 -10.13 9.19
N ILE A 154 -2.66 -9.78 8.27
CA ILE A 154 -2.68 -10.23 6.88
C ILE A 154 -2.41 -11.75 6.81
N PHE A 155 -1.48 -12.29 7.60
CA PHE A 155 -1.29 -13.75 7.66
C PHE A 155 -2.50 -14.48 8.22
N GLY A 156 -3.20 -13.90 9.21
CA GLY A 156 -4.48 -14.43 9.67
C GLY A 156 -5.56 -14.45 8.58
N PHE A 157 -5.61 -13.42 7.73
CA PHE A 157 -6.47 -13.38 6.54
C PHE A 157 -6.04 -14.40 5.47
N LEU A 158 -4.74 -14.49 5.17
CA LEU A 158 -4.18 -15.40 4.16
C LEU A 158 -4.49 -16.87 4.45
N TRP A 159 -4.64 -17.25 5.73
CA TRP A 159 -5.11 -18.59 6.11
C TRP A 159 -6.42 -18.99 5.40
N PHE A 160 -7.29 -18.02 5.10
CA PHE A 160 -8.57 -18.21 4.43
C PHE A 160 -8.59 -17.74 2.98
N ASN A 161 -7.56 -17.02 2.52
CA ASN A 161 -7.52 -16.40 1.19
C ASN A 161 -6.54 -17.07 0.22
N VAL A 162 -5.54 -17.83 0.71
CA VAL A 162 -4.67 -18.61 -0.18
C VAL A 162 -5.51 -19.66 -0.93
N HIS A 163 -5.17 -19.85 -2.21
CA HIS A 163 -5.94 -20.68 -3.13
C HIS A 163 -6.23 -22.10 -2.58
N PRO A 164 -7.49 -22.58 -2.64
CA PRO A 164 -8.69 -21.86 -3.09
C PRO A 164 -9.28 -20.93 -2.00
N ALA A 165 -9.56 -19.66 -2.34
CA ALA A 165 -10.04 -18.68 -1.37
C ALA A 165 -11.44 -18.97 -0.80
N GLN A 166 -11.56 -18.82 0.52
CA GLN A 166 -12.82 -18.81 1.27
C GLN A 166 -13.28 -17.39 1.60
N LEU A 167 -12.31 -16.46 1.72
CA LEU A 167 -12.54 -15.04 1.94
C LEU A 167 -11.81 -14.23 0.89
N PHE A 168 -12.51 -13.25 0.29
CA PHE A 168 -11.93 -12.27 -0.62
C PHE A 168 -11.57 -10.98 0.15
N MET A 169 -10.49 -10.31 -0.27
CA MET A 169 -10.03 -9.08 0.38
C MET A 169 -10.98 -7.91 0.08
N GLY A 170 -11.41 -7.78 -1.17
CA GLY A 170 -12.30 -6.71 -1.62
C GLY A 170 -11.64 -5.33 -1.56
N ASP A 171 -12.42 -4.31 -1.87
CA ASP A 171 -11.91 -2.94 -1.86
C ASP A 171 -11.69 -2.43 -0.44
N THR A 172 -12.44 -2.96 0.52
CA THR A 172 -12.23 -2.74 1.96
C THR A 172 -10.79 -3.02 2.38
N GLY A 173 -10.26 -4.18 2.02
CA GLY A 173 -8.90 -4.58 2.40
C GLY A 173 -7.84 -3.96 1.49
N SER A 174 -8.01 -4.04 0.18
CA SER A 174 -6.94 -3.69 -0.76
C SER A 174 -6.64 -2.19 -0.80
N LEU A 175 -7.67 -1.33 -0.78
CA LEU A 175 -7.48 0.12 -0.73
C LEU A 175 -6.84 0.57 0.58
N SER A 176 -7.27 -0.02 1.69
CA SER A 176 -6.79 0.35 3.03
C SER A 176 -5.36 -0.10 3.28
N LEU A 177 -4.99 -1.32 2.87
CA LEU A 177 -3.61 -1.81 2.94
C LEU A 177 -2.68 -0.98 2.07
N GLY A 178 -3.05 -0.67 0.82
CA GLY A 178 -2.22 0.14 -0.06
C GLY A 178 -2.03 1.58 0.41
N ALA A 179 -3.10 2.26 0.84
CA ALA A 179 -3.00 3.62 1.37
C ALA A 179 -2.12 3.66 2.64
N THR A 180 -2.31 2.70 3.53
CA THR A 180 -1.54 2.59 4.78
C THR A 180 -0.07 2.29 4.50
N LEU A 181 0.25 1.43 3.53
CA LEU A 181 1.62 1.17 3.11
C LEU A 181 2.31 2.45 2.61
N GLY A 182 1.62 3.26 1.79
CA GLY A 182 2.11 4.56 1.34
C GLY A 182 2.40 5.51 2.51
N VAL A 183 1.53 5.56 3.52
CA VAL A 183 1.76 6.34 4.75
C VAL A 183 2.96 5.84 5.53
N VAL A 184 3.09 4.53 5.75
CA VAL A 184 4.22 3.96 6.48
C VAL A 184 5.54 4.29 5.76
N ALA A 185 5.56 4.23 4.44
CA ALA A 185 6.71 4.63 3.63
C ALA A 185 7.05 6.13 3.76
N LEU A 186 6.04 6.99 3.76
CA LEU A 186 6.22 8.44 3.97
C LEU A 186 6.72 8.75 5.39
N MET A 187 6.24 8.04 6.40
CA MET A 187 6.68 8.21 7.80
C MET A 187 8.13 7.77 8.03
N THR A 188 8.61 6.76 7.31
CA THR A 188 10.04 6.38 7.34
C THR A 188 10.94 7.38 6.61
N GLY A 189 10.36 8.33 5.85
CA GLY A 189 11.09 9.23 4.95
C GLY A 189 11.71 8.52 3.74
N GLN A 190 11.56 7.19 3.64
CA GLN A 190 12.18 6.32 2.63
C GLN A 190 11.17 5.94 1.53
N TRP A 191 10.29 6.87 1.16
CA TRP A 191 9.24 6.63 0.18
C TRP A 191 9.79 6.44 -1.26
N LEU A 192 11.03 6.87 -1.54
CA LEU A 192 11.72 6.55 -2.80
C LEU A 192 12.04 5.06 -2.96
N LEU A 193 12.03 4.28 -1.87
CA LEU A 193 12.20 2.83 -1.93
C LEU A 193 10.90 2.10 -2.27
N LEU A 194 9.75 2.79 -2.25
CA LEU A 194 8.44 2.17 -2.46
C LEU A 194 8.31 1.55 -3.85
N PRO A 195 8.79 2.16 -4.96
CA PRO A 195 8.84 1.50 -6.27
C PRO A 195 9.64 0.19 -6.30
N ILE A 196 10.64 0.04 -5.43
CA ILE A 196 11.45 -1.18 -5.32
C ILE A 196 10.71 -2.21 -4.44
N ILE A 197 10.30 -1.82 -3.24
CA ILE A 197 9.66 -2.72 -2.27
C ILE A 197 8.29 -3.21 -2.78
N ALA A 198 7.53 -2.33 -3.45
CA ALA A 198 6.23 -2.63 -4.05
C ALA A 198 6.33 -2.81 -5.58
N ILE A 199 7.41 -3.45 -6.06
CA ILE A 199 7.67 -3.64 -7.49
C ILE A 199 6.52 -4.34 -8.22
N ILE A 200 5.84 -5.29 -7.58
CA ILE A 200 4.70 -5.98 -8.19
C ILE A 200 3.50 -5.04 -8.36
N PRO A 201 2.97 -4.37 -7.31
CA PRO A 201 1.92 -3.36 -7.46
C PRO A 201 2.27 -2.27 -8.48
N LEU A 202 3.54 -1.84 -8.52
CA LEU A 202 4.02 -0.91 -9.52
C LEU A 202 3.91 -1.49 -10.94
N ALA A 203 4.41 -2.71 -11.16
CA ALA A 203 4.37 -3.38 -12.47
C ALA A 203 2.94 -3.65 -12.93
N GLU A 204 2.05 -4.06 -12.01
CA GLU A 204 0.63 -4.26 -12.26
C GLU A 204 -0.02 -2.96 -12.74
N THR A 205 0.18 -1.87 -11.99
CA THR A 205 -0.34 -0.53 -12.34
C THR A 205 0.23 -0.03 -13.65
N ALA A 206 1.55 -0.16 -13.85
CA ALA A 206 2.22 0.25 -15.08
C ALA A 206 1.67 -0.51 -16.28
N SER A 207 1.38 -1.81 -16.14
CA SER A 207 0.81 -2.60 -17.24
C SER A 207 -0.57 -2.13 -17.65
N VAL A 208 -1.42 -1.73 -16.70
CA VAL A 208 -2.74 -1.16 -16.98
C VAL A 208 -2.61 0.18 -17.71
N ILE A 209 -1.73 1.07 -17.23
CA ILE A 209 -1.48 2.37 -17.86
C ILE A 209 -0.98 2.19 -19.29
N LEU A 210 0.03 1.33 -19.48
CA LEU A 210 0.61 1.03 -20.80
C LEU A 210 -0.41 0.38 -21.73
N GLN A 211 -1.21 -0.57 -21.24
CA GLN A 211 -2.24 -1.24 -22.02
C GLN A 211 -3.30 -0.24 -22.51
N VAL A 212 -3.83 0.60 -21.63
CA VAL A 212 -4.86 1.59 -21.97
C VAL A 212 -4.31 2.64 -22.93
N GLY A 213 -3.08 3.12 -22.69
CA GLY A 213 -2.39 4.05 -23.58
C GLY A 213 -2.18 3.46 -24.97
N TYR A 214 -1.64 2.25 -25.05
CA TYR A 214 -1.38 1.56 -26.31
C TYR A 214 -2.67 1.26 -27.09
N PHE A 215 -3.73 0.83 -26.42
CA PHE A 215 -5.03 0.57 -27.04
C PHE A 215 -5.61 1.82 -27.69
N LYS A 216 -5.53 2.97 -27.01
CA LYS A 216 -5.99 4.26 -27.55
C LYS A 216 -5.14 4.73 -28.72
N LEU A 217 -3.81 4.63 -28.61
CA LEU A 217 -2.87 5.10 -29.64
C LEU A 217 -2.93 4.27 -30.93
N THR A 218 -3.20 2.96 -30.80
CA THR A 218 -3.22 2.03 -31.95
C THR A 218 -4.61 1.79 -32.53
N GLY A 219 -5.65 2.40 -31.96
CA GLY A 219 -7.03 2.20 -32.41
C GLY A 219 -7.58 0.80 -32.12
N GLY A 220 -7.08 0.12 -31.08
CA GLY A 220 -7.66 -1.13 -30.60
C GLY A 220 -6.70 -2.32 -30.47
N ARG A 221 -5.40 -2.15 -30.70
CA ARG A 221 -4.42 -3.23 -30.46
C ARG A 221 -4.09 -3.34 -28.97
N ARG A 222 -3.71 -4.54 -28.53
CA ARG A 222 -3.37 -4.85 -27.14
C ARG A 222 -1.87 -5.08 -27.01
N LEU A 223 -1.24 -4.51 -25.99
CA LEU A 223 0.19 -4.68 -25.71
C LEU A 223 0.44 -6.01 -25.00
N PHE A 224 -0.29 -6.24 -23.91
CA PHE A 224 -0.39 -7.51 -23.20
C PHE A 224 -1.66 -8.24 -23.60
N LYS A 225 -1.68 -9.58 -23.46
CA LYS A 225 -2.90 -10.39 -23.71
C LYS A 225 -4.11 -9.88 -22.90
N MET A 226 -3.85 -9.50 -21.64
CA MET A 226 -4.76 -8.82 -20.73
C MET A 226 -3.94 -7.99 -19.73
N SER A 227 -4.53 -6.95 -19.16
CA SER A 227 -3.97 -6.21 -18.02
C SER A 227 -4.96 -6.27 -16.87
N PRO A 228 -4.53 -6.41 -15.60
CA PRO A 228 -3.15 -6.35 -15.11
C PRO A 228 -2.26 -7.56 -15.50
N LEU A 229 -0.96 -7.52 -15.18
CA LEU A 229 0.06 -8.51 -15.59
C LEU A 229 -0.25 -9.94 -15.14
N HIS A 230 -0.83 -10.15 -13.96
CA HIS A 230 -1.14 -11.51 -13.52
C HIS A 230 -2.05 -12.24 -14.54
N HIS A 231 -3.08 -11.57 -15.07
CA HIS A 231 -3.93 -12.14 -16.13
C HIS A 231 -3.19 -12.36 -17.45
N HIS A 232 -2.18 -11.53 -17.75
CA HIS A 232 -1.32 -11.79 -18.91
C HIS A 232 -0.62 -13.14 -18.78
N PHE A 233 -0.07 -13.46 -17.61
CA PHE A 233 0.62 -14.73 -17.35
C PHE A 233 -0.35 -15.93 -17.29
N GLU A 234 -1.54 -15.77 -16.75
CA GLU A 234 -2.58 -16.81 -16.82
C GLU A 234 -2.93 -17.16 -18.28
N LEU A 235 -3.10 -16.15 -19.13
CA LEU A 235 -3.35 -16.33 -20.57
C LEU A 235 -2.13 -16.84 -21.35
N LEU A 236 -0.94 -16.91 -20.73
CA LEU A 236 0.22 -17.62 -21.26
C LEU A 236 0.27 -19.10 -20.80
N GLY A 237 -0.68 -19.54 -19.97
CA GLY A 237 -0.83 -20.91 -19.51
C GLY A 237 -0.24 -21.19 -18.13
N TRP A 238 0.12 -20.15 -17.35
CA TRP A 238 0.53 -20.34 -15.96
C TRP A 238 -0.70 -20.58 -15.08
N SER A 239 -0.59 -21.46 -14.07
CA SER A 239 -1.64 -21.55 -13.07
C SER A 239 -1.65 -20.32 -12.16
N GLU A 240 -2.80 -19.99 -11.59
CA GLU A 240 -2.95 -18.91 -10.60
C GLU A 240 -1.89 -19.02 -9.49
N THR A 241 -1.75 -20.21 -8.89
CA THR A 241 -0.74 -20.49 -7.85
C THR A 241 0.70 -20.26 -8.33
N GLN A 242 1.02 -20.57 -9.59
CA GLN A 242 2.34 -20.30 -10.16
C GLN A 242 2.60 -18.80 -10.30
N VAL A 243 1.61 -18.02 -10.73
CA VAL A 243 1.72 -16.55 -10.82
C VAL A 243 1.95 -15.97 -9.43
N VAL A 244 1.12 -16.35 -8.45
CA VAL A 244 1.20 -15.89 -7.06
C VAL A 244 2.58 -16.16 -6.45
N GLN A 245 3.06 -17.41 -6.54
CA GLN A 245 4.36 -17.78 -5.95
C GLN A 245 5.54 -17.04 -6.61
N ARG A 246 5.52 -16.87 -7.94
CA ARG A 246 6.60 -16.18 -8.66
C ARG A 246 6.61 -14.68 -8.38
N PHE A 247 5.45 -14.05 -8.35
CA PHE A 247 5.32 -12.62 -8.04
C PHE A 247 5.74 -12.36 -6.60
N TRP A 248 5.35 -13.24 -5.67
CA TRP A 248 5.78 -13.16 -4.28
C TRP A 248 7.30 -13.32 -4.12
N LEU A 249 7.93 -14.28 -4.82
CA LEU A 249 9.39 -14.44 -4.78
C LEU A 249 10.12 -13.18 -5.26
N ILE A 250 9.66 -12.56 -6.35
CA ILE A 250 10.19 -11.28 -6.84
C ILE A 250 10.01 -10.17 -5.80
N SER A 251 8.82 -10.08 -5.19
CA SER A 251 8.53 -9.10 -4.15
C SER A 251 9.43 -9.30 -2.91
N LEU A 252 9.69 -10.54 -2.51
CA LEU A 252 10.58 -10.86 -1.38
C LEU A 252 12.02 -10.42 -1.65
N LEU A 253 12.55 -10.73 -2.85
CA LEU A 253 13.89 -10.29 -3.26
C LEU A 253 13.98 -8.75 -3.32
N ALA A 254 13.00 -8.10 -3.93
CA ALA A 254 12.98 -6.64 -4.04
C ALA A 254 12.82 -5.95 -2.68
N ALA A 255 12.04 -6.52 -1.76
CA ALA A 255 11.93 -6.06 -0.38
C ALA A 255 13.27 -6.15 0.36
N MET A 256 14.01 -7.26 0.24
CA MET A 256 15.34 -7.39 0.83
C MET A 256 16.32 -6.36 0.25
N ILE A 257 16.29 -6.13 -1.07
CA ILE A 257 17.09 -5.09 -1.71
C ILE A 257 16.73 -3.70 -1.18
N GLY A 258 15.43 -3.40 -1.05
CA GLY A 258 14.96 -2.13 -0.48
C GLY A 258 15.46 -1.91 0.94
N VAL A 259 15.36 -2.92 1.81
CA VAL A 259 15.90 -2.85 3.18
C VAL A 259 17.43 -2.69 3.17
N ALA A 260 18.14 -3.42 2.31
CA ALA A 260 19.59 -3.31 2.19
C ALA A 260 20.03 -1.91 1.74
N ILE A 261 19.32 -1.29 0.78
CA ILE A 261 19.54 0.09 0.37
C ILE A 261 19.25 1.04 1.54
N ALA A 262 18.21 0.81 2.34
CA ALA A 262 17.96 1.64 3.51
C ALA A 262 19.10 1.55 4.56
N VAL A 263 19.69 0.37 4.76
CA VAL A 263 20.77 0.11 5.74
C VAL A 263 22.13 0.60 5.26
N GLY A 264 22.47 0.34 3.99
CA GLY A 264 23.82 0.48 3.43
C GLY A 264 24.39 1.91 3.42
N TYR A 265 23.57 2.90 3.78
CA TYR A 265 23.96 4.30 3.83
C TYR A 265 23.73 4.97 5.19
N SER A 266 23.40 4.18 6.21
CA SER A 266 23.25 4.63 7.61
C SER A 266 24.50 4.40 8.46
N GLY A 267 25.60 3.91 7.86
CA GLY A 267 26.89 3.65 8.50
C GLY A 267 27.96 4.68 8.15
#